data_AF-A0A1G2EYX7-F1
#
_entry.id   AF-A0A1G2EYX7-F1
#
_cell.length_a   1.000
_cell.length_b   1.000
_cell.length_c   1.000
_cell.angle_alpha   90.00
_cell.angle_beta   90.00
_cell.angle_gamma   90.00
#
_symmetry.space_group_name_H-M   'P 1'
#
loop_
_entity.id
_entity.type
_entity.pdbx_description
1 polymer ?
#
loop_
_entity_poly.entity_id
_entity_poly.type
_entity_poly.pdbx_seq_one_letter_code
_entity_poly.pdbx_strand_id
1 'polypeptide(L)'
;MTNPFKNIPKKEPGTHPECRESETFIGNYTVEQFKKLGYLTKRAGSMALDPRGNPSDNPNLSPVFISTEEFRQKKWMYKNTD
;
A
#
# COMPACT_ATOMS: atom_id res chain seq x y z
N MET A 1 21.90 6.91 31.47
CA MET A 1 22.24 7.17 30.06
C MET A 1 20.98 6.99 29.22
N THR A 2 20.33 8.09 28.85
CA THR A 2 19.08 8.12 28.09
C THR A 2 19.38 7.98 26.60
N ASN A 3 18.92 6.90 25.97
CA ASN A 3 19.06 6.67 24.53
C ASN A 3 18.34 7.78 23.74
N PRO A 4 19.04 8.63 22.95
CA PRO A 4 18.42 9.76 22.26
C PRO A 4 17.59 9.37 21.01
N PHE A 5 17.54 8.07 20.67
CA PHE A 5 16.86 7.57 19.47
C PHE A 5 15.44 7.02 19.71
N LYS A 6 14.82 7.31 20.86
CA LYS A 6 13.52 6.72 21.22
C LYS A 6 12.28 7.40 20.60
N ASN A 7 12.44 8.53 19.91
CA ASN A 7 11.32 9.32 19.38
C ASN A 7 11.52 9.77 17.93
N ILE A 8 12.11 8.92 17.08
CA ILE A 8 11.84 9.06 15.64
C ILE A 8 10.47 8.39 15.46
N PRO A 9 9.40 9.11 15.07
CA PRO A 9 8.19 8.42 14.63
C PRO A 9 8.65 7.48 13.52
N LYS A 10 8.57 6.17 13.76
CA LYS A 10 8.72 5.18 12.69
C LYS A 10 7.63 5.54 11.71
N LYS A 11 7.95 6.33 10.69
CA LYS A 11 7.12 6.51 9.51
C LYS A 11 6.91 5.08 9.05
N GLU A 12 5.76 4.50 9.38
CA GLU A 12 5.52 3.09 9.11
C GLU A 12 5.84 2.88 7.64
N PRO A 13 6.80 2.00 7.29
CA PRO A 13 7.14 1.77 5.90
C PRO A 13 5.89 1.15 5.26
N GLY A 14 5.06 1.96 4.62
CA GLY A 14 3.82 1.47 4.02
C GLY A 14 2.70 2.48 3.78
N THR A 15 2.71 3.67 4.39
CA THR A 15 1.58 4.61 4.20
C THR A 15 1.87 5.58 3.07
N HIS A 16 1.32 5.31 1.88
CA HIS A 16 1.29 6.27 0.78
C HIS A 16 0.55 7.54 1.20
N PRO A 17 0.95 8.76 0.76
CA PRO A 17 0.27 10.01 1.12
C PRO A 17 -1.20 10.04 0.68
N GLU A 18 -1.54 9.31 -0.40
CA GLU A 18 -2.91 9.16 -0.88
C GLU A 18 -3.71 8.04 -0.19
N CYS A 19 -3.12 7.32 0.76
CA CYS A 19 -3.79 6.24 1.47
C CYS A 19 -4.79 6.82 2.48
N ARG A 20 -6.05 6.35 2.45
CA ARG A 20 -7.08 6.76 3.41
C ARG A 20 -6.98 5.93 4.69
N GLU A 21 -7.61 6.40 5.78
CA GLU A 21 -7.57 5.74 7.10
C GLU A 21 -8.07 4.29 7.08
N SER A 22 -9.05 3.98 6.21
CA SER A 22 -9.63 2.63 6.05
C SER A 22 -9.04 1.84 4.89
N GLU A 23 -7.89 2.27 4.36
CA GLU A 23 -7.24 1.64 3.23
C GLU A 23 -5.82 1.17 3.57
N THR A 24 -5.39 0.14 2.86
CA THR A 24 -4.05 -0.41 2.90
C THR A 24 -3.43 -0.25 1.52
N PHE A 25 -2.25 0.38 1.46
CA PHE A 25 -1.42 0.38 0.27
C PHE A 25 -0.84 -1.02 0.02
N ILE A 26 -1.06 -1.56 -1.16
CA ILE A 26 -0.58 -2.90 -1.54
C ILE A 26 0.56 -2.88 -2.56
N GLY A 27 0.85 -1.71 -3.15
CA GLY A 27 1.95 -1.55 -4.10
C GLY A 27 1.57 -0.64 -5.28
N ASN A 28 2.57 -0.36 -6.12
CA ASN A 28 2.35 0.30 -7.41
C ASN A 28 2.12 -0.76 -8.48
N TYR A 29 1.08 -0.58 -9.28
CA TYR A 29 0.68 -1.54 -10.30
C TYR A 29 0.39 -0.82 -11.62
N THR A 30 0.58 -1.54 -12.72
CA THR A 30 0.10 -1.07 -14.03
C THR A 30 -1.42 -1.21 -14.13
N VAL A 31 -2.02 -0.52 -15.10
CA VAL A 31 -3.46 -0.65 -15.40
C VAL A 31 -3.87 -2.11 -15.63
N GLU A 32 -3.04 -2.89 -16.32
CA GLU A 32 -3.30 -4.31 -16.57
C GLU A 32 -3.26 -5.14 -15.30
N GLN A 33 -2.27 -4.90 -14.44
CA GLN A 33 -2.18 -5.58 -13.15
C GLN A 33 -3.34 -5.20 -12.24
N PHE A 34 -3.71 -3.91 -12.21
CA PHE A 34 -4.86 -3.41 -11.45
C PHE A 34 -6.17 -4.10 -11.86
N LYS A 35 -6.40 -4.31 -13.16
CA LYS A 35 -7.59 -5.03 -13.65
C LYS A 35 -7.60 -6.50 -13.23
N LYS A 36 -6.43 -7.13 -13.12
CA LYS A 36 -6.28 -8.53 -12.69
C LYS A 36 -6.42 -8.70 -11.17
N LEU A 37 -6.35 -7.62 -10.40
CA LEU A 37 -6.57 -7.69 -8.96
C LEU A 37 -8.02 -8.10 -8.66
N GLY A 38 -8.21 -9.25 -8.04
CA GLY A 38 -9.51 -9.75 -7.61
C GLY A 38 -10.06 -9.07 -6.33
N TYR A 39 -9.66 -7.83 -6.05
CA TYR A 39 -10.18 -7.04 -4.93
C TYR A 39 -11.39 -6.21 -5.39
N LEU A 40 -12.42 -6.16 -4.57
CA LEU A 40 -13.65 -5.40 -4.81
C LEU A 40 -13.46 -3.93 -4.43
N THR A 41 -12.75 -3.67 -3.33
CA THR A 41 -12.54 -2.32 -2.78
C THR A 41 -11.25 -1.67 -3.29
N LYS A 42 -10.70 -2.16 -4.42
CA LYS A 42 -9.48 -1.60 -4.99
C LYS A 42 -9.69 -0.21 -5.56
N ARG A 43 -8.74 0.67 -5.27
CA ARG A 43 -8.67 2.04 -5.75
C ARG A 43 -7.27 2.33 -6.25
N ALA A 44 -7.17 2.89 -7.46
CA ALA A 44 -5.93 3.47 -7.95
C ALA A 44 -5.82 4.92 -7.43
N GLY A 45 -4.65 5.31 -6.94
CA GLY A 45 -4.30 6.71 -6.73
C GLY A 45 -3.69 7.34 -7.98
N SER A 46 -3.27 8.58 -7.83
CA SER A 46 -2.82 9.42 -8.94
C SER A 46 -1.31 9.41 -9.13
N MET A 47 -0.53 9.23 -8.06
CA MET A 47 0.93 9.39 -8.10
C MET A 47 1.63 8.18 -7.50
N ALA A 48 2.28 7.34 -8.31
CA ALA A 48 3.07 6.24 -7.79
C ALA A 48 4.33 6.79 -7.12
N LEU A 49 4.74 6.20 -5.99
CA LEU A 49 5.97 6.57 -5.29
C LEU A 49 7.03 5.46 -5.35
N ASP A 50 8.30 5.84 -5.48
CA ASP A 50 9.44 4.95 -5.37
C ASP A 50 9.65 4.47 -3.90
N PRO A 51 10.55 3.50 -3.65
CA PRO A 51 10.85 3.05 -2.28
C PRO A 51 11.44 4.12 -1.36
N ARG A 52 11.92 5.25 -1.90
CA ARG A 52 12.42 6.41 -1.16
C ARG A 52 11.31 7.43 -0.86
N GLY A 53 10.11 7.22 -1.39
CA GLY A 53 8.94 8.09 -1.24
C GLY A 53 8.87 9.25 -2.24
N ASN A 54 9.66 9.22 -3.32
CA ASN A 54 9.61 10.23 -4.38
C ASN A 54 8.62 9.83 -5.48
N PRO A 55 8.05 10.78 -6.25
CA PRO A 55 7.26 10.47 -7.43
C PRO A 55 8.02 9.55 -8.39
N SER A 56 7.34 8.49 -8.84
CA SER A 56 7.85 7.56 -9.83
C SER A 56 7.85 8.23 -11.21
N ASP A 57 8.97 8.12 -11.94
CA ASP A 57 9.08 8.58 -13.32
C ASP A 57 8.31 7.70 -14.32
N ASN A 58 7.77 6.56 -13.86
CA ASN A 58 7.00 5.65 -14.70
C ASN A 58 5.52 6.04 -14.70
N PRO A 59 4.98 6.62 -15.81
CA PRO A 59 3.60 7.08 -15.89
C PRO A 59 2.58 5.94 -15.94
N ASN A 60 3.02 4.71 -16.20
CA ASN A 60 2.14 3.55 -16.29
C ASN A 60 1.85 2.92 -14.94
N LEU A 61 2.54 3.35 -13.87
CA LEU A 61 2.33 2.86 -12.52
C LEU A 61 1.36 3.75 -11.77
N SER A 62 0.40 3.13 -11.11
CA SER A 62 -0.50 3.78 -10.17
C SER A 62 -0.40 3.09 -8.82
N PRO A 63 -0.41 3.84 -7.70
CA PRO A 63 -0.45 3.24 -6.39
C PRO A 63 -1.82 2.62 -6.18
N VAL A 64 -1.86 1.41 -5.64
CA VAL A 64 -3.12 0.70 -5.41
C VAL A 64 -3.38 0.57 -3.92
N PHE A 65 -4.59 0.95 -3.56
CA PHE A 65 -5.16 0.88 -2.22
C PHE A 65 -6.31 -0.10 -2.23
N ILE A 66 -6.48 -0.84 -1.14
CA ILE A 66 -7.68 -1.65 -0.93
C ILE A 66 -8.18 -1.44 0.50
N SER A 67 -9.45 -1.73 0.78
CA SER A 67 -9.96 -1.67 2.15
C SER A 67 -9.13 -2.53 3.08
N THR A 68 -8.77 -1.99 4.24
CA THR A 68 -8.04 -2.74 5.26
C THR A 68 -8.80 -3.99 5.70
N GLU A 69 -10.14 -3.95 5.70
CA GLU A 69 -10.98 -5.10 6.01
C GLU A 69 -10.83 -6.22 4.96
N GLU A 70 -10.95 -5.87 3.68
CA GLU A 70 -10.80 -6.83 2.58
C GLU A 70 -9.37 -7.40 2.53
N PHE A 71 -8.36 -6.56 2.76
CA PHE A 71 -6.97 -7.00 2.85
C PHE A 71 -6.78 -8.04 3.95
N ARG A 72 -7.35 -7.80 5.14
CA ARG A 72 -7.27 -8.73 6.27
C ARG A 72 -7.99 -10.04 5.97
N GLN A 73 -9.20 -9.99 5.39
CA GLN A 73 -9.96 -11.18 5.02
C GLN A 73 -9.19 -12.06 4.02
N LYS A 74 -8.66 -11.47 2.95
CA LYS A 74 -7.87 -12.21 1.96
C LYS A 74 -6.56 -12.75 2.53
N LYS A 75 -5.83 -11.95 3.31
CA LYS A 75 -4.59 -12.38 3.97
C LYS A 75 -4.82 -13.55 4.92
N TRP A 76 -5.96 -13.58 5.60
CA TRP A 76 -6.39 -14.71 6.42
C TRP A 76 -6.73 -15.95 5.60
N MET A 77 -7.42 -15.79 4.46
CA MET A 77 -7.71 -16.92 3.58
C MET A 77 -6.44 -17.63 3.10
N TYR A 78 -5.39 -16.90 2.72
CA TYR A 78 -4.12 -17.52 2.29
C TYR A 78 -3.31 -18.15 3.42
N LYS A 79 -3.56 -17.81 4.68
CA LYS A 79 -2.85 -18.37 5.85
C LYS A 79 -3.44 -19.68 6.36
N ASN A 80 -4.65 -20.07 5.94
CA ASN A 80 -5.35 -21.26 6.44
C ASN A 80 -5.51 -22.34 5.35
N THR A 81 -4.67 -22.30 4.32
CA THR A 81 -4.68 -23.27 3.21
C THR A 81 -3.40 -24.12 3.15
N ASP A 82 -2.69 -24.27 4.28
CA ASP A 82 -1.54 -25.17 4.44
C ASP A 82 -1.87 -26.23 5.50
#